data_AF-A0A165WN19-F1
#
_entry.id   AF-A0A165WN19-F1
#
_cell.length_a   1.000
_cell.length_b   1.000
_cell.length_c   1.000
_cell.angle_alpha   90.00
_cell.angle_beta   90.00
_cell.angle_gamma   90.00
#
_symmetry.space_group_name_H-M   'P 1'
#
loop_
_entity.id
_entity.type
_entity.pdbx_description
1 polymer ?
#
loop_
_entity_poly.entity_id
_entity_poly.type
_entity_poly.pdbx_seq_one_letter_code
_entity_poly.pdbx_strand_id
1 'polypeptide(L)'
;MDSISNQLEFVYQFTTDESYIPKKWKKDSAIVLKVEGVFKILVDGKLYFHDEYLAILEFYLYLHRWLAIIESKKYFIPEFHHYSLDWHEDEPLISIIPFDNNDKARLTSIWRKEPFDPVFKMDYIVNQLTELRDQLKKDIEAHYNISVEPFIDKFPIRALAVIDKKRGKTKWF
;
A
#
# COMPACT_ATOMS: atom_id res chain seq x y z
N MET A 1 -32.28 4.59 0.04
CA MET A 1 -31.94 3.21 0.45
C MET A 1 -30.43 3.21 0.57
N ASP A 2 -29.95 3.55 1.77
CA ASP A 2 -28.52 3.73 2.00
C ASP A 2 -27.86 2.36 1.96
N SER A 3 -27.18 2.08 0.85
CA SER A 3 -26.36 0.87 0.72
C SER A 3 -25.30 0.92 1.80
N ILE A 4 -25.33 -0.06 2.70
CA ILE A 4 -24.30 -0.30 3.72
C ILE A 4 -22.95 -0.24 2.99
N SER A 5 -22.18 0.82 3.24
CA SER A 5 -20.83 0.93 2.72
C SER A 5 -19.99 -0.07 3.49
N ASN A 6 -19.25 -0.93 2.78
CA ASN A 6 -18.26 -1.80 3.42
C ASN A 6 -17.33 -0.93 4.28
N GLN A 7 -17.05 -1.36 5.50
CA GLN A 7 -16.07 -0.74 6.40
C GLN A 7 -14.71 -1.41 6.23
N LEU A 8 -13.67 -0.61 6.02
CA LEU A 8 -12.29 -1.07 5.86
C LEU A 8 -11.50 -0.81 7.15
N GLU A 9 -10.72 -1.79 7.58
CA GLU A 9 -9.81 -1.66 8.72
C GLU A 9 -8.45 -2.28 8.38
N PHE A 10 -7.38 -1.61 8.81
CA PHE A 10 -6.01 -2.08 8.67
C PHE A 10 -5.42 -2.34 10.05
N VAL A 11 -4.91 -3.56 10.27
CA VAL A 11 -4.27 -3.94 11.53
C VAL A 11 -2.87 -4.41 11.22
N TYR A 12 -1.89 -3.88 11.94
CA TYR A 12 -0.50 -4.30 11.78
C TYR A 12 0.25 -4.35 13.11
N GLN A 13 1.30 -5.17 13.13
CA GLN A 13 2.21 -5.31 14.26
C GLN A 13 3.60 -5.66 13.74
N PHE A 14 4.61 -4.87 14.10
CA PHE A 14 6.01 -5.15 13.77
C PHE A 14 6.47 -6.47 14.39
N THR A 15 7.17 -7.28 13.61
CA THR A 15 7.74 -8.57 14.05
C THR A 15 9.21 -8.44 14.45
N THR A 16 9.87 -7.34 14.07
CA THR A 16 11.24 -6.99 14.45
C THR A 16 11.28 -5.67 15.24
N ASP A 17 12.44 -5.34 15.82
CA ASP A 17 12.66 -4.12 16.62
C ASP A 17 13.90 -3.34 16.15
N GLU A 18 14.18 -2.18 16.76
CA GLU A 18 15.35 -1.35 16.41
C GLU A 18 16.67 -2.15 16.40
N SER A 19 16.85 -3.16 17.25
CA SER A 19 18.09 -3.94 17.34
C SER A 19 18.37 -4.75 16.07
N TYR A 20 17.34 -5.05 15.27
CA TYR A 20 17.46 -5.71 13.96
C TYR A 20 17.99 -4.78 12.88
N ILE A 21 18.12 -3.48 13.16
CA ILE A 21 18.65 -2.47 12.26
C ILE A 21 20.00 -1.95 12.78
N PRO A 22 21.13 -2.51 12.33
CA PRO A 22 22.44 -2.00 12.68
C PRO A 22 22.57 -0.51 12.32
N LYS A 23 23.19 0.30 13.18
CA LYS A 23 23.36 1.76 12.94
C LYS A 23 23.96 2.09 11.57
N LYS A 24 24.90 1.26 11.10
CA LYS A 24 25.55 1.38 9.78
C LYS A 24 24.58 1.22 8.60
N TRP A 25 23.44 0.55 8.81
CA TRP A 25 22.47 0.26 7.78
C TRP A 25 21.33 1.26 7.74
N LYS A 26 21.16 2.17 8.73
CA LYS A 26 20.02 3.12 8.84
C LYS A 26 19.74 3.98 7.58
N LYS A 27 20.64 3.99 6.60
CA LYS A 27 20.50 4.71 5.31
C LYS A 27 20.61 3.79 4.08
N ASP A 28 20.74 2.49 4.29
CA ASP A 28 20.85 1.45 3.28
C ASP A 28 19.44 1.00 2.87
N SER A 29 19.19 0.89 1.56
CA SER A 29 17.90 0.47 1.01
C SER A 29 17.49 -0.94 1.44
N ALA A 30 18.45 -1.79 1.85
CA ALA A 30 18.15 -3.12 2.37
C ALA A 30 17.27 -3.09 3.64
N ILE A 31 17.22 -1.97 4.37
CA ILE A 31 16.31 -1.80 5.51
C ILE A 31 14.84 -1.89 5.10
N VAL A 32 14.50 -1.46 3.89
CA VAL A 32 13.11 -1.41 3.43
C VAL A 32 12.44 -2.78 3.54
N LEU A 33 13.19 -3.84 3.29
CA LEU A 33 12.74 -5.22 3.42
C LEU A 33 12.91 -5.79 4.84
N LYS A 34 13.63 -5.12 5.75
CA LYS A 34 13.83 -5.58 7.14
C LYS A 34 12.79 -5.05 8.13
N VAL A 35 12.11 -3.97 7.75
CA VAL A 35 10.98 -3.44 8.49
C VAL A 35 9.75 -4.24 8.07
N GLU A 36 9.55 -5.35 8.77
CA GLU A 36 8.50 -6.33 8.51
C GLU A 36 7.47 -6.36 9.63
N GLY A 37 6.28 -6.89 9.34
CA GLY A 37 5.30 -7.16 10.37
C GLY A 37 4.12 -7.97 9.88
N VAL A 38 3.33 -8.42 10.86
CA VAL A 38 2.01 -8.97 10.60
C VAL A 38 1.14 -7.84 10.07
N PHE A 39 0.51 -8.05 8.92
CA PHE A 39 -0.41 -7.10 8.31
C PHE A 39 -1.73 -7.80 7.96
N LYS A 40 -2.84 -7.14 8.29
CA LYS A 40 -4.19 -7.62 8.04
C LYS A 40 -5.05 -6.51 7.47
N ILE A 41 -5.90 -6.89 6.53
CA ILE A 41 -7.00 -6.04 6.06
C ILE A 41 -8.30 -6.73 6.50
N LEU A 42 -9.15 -6.01 7.22
CA LEU A 42 -10.49 -6.46 7.55
C LEU A 42 -11.52 -5.65 6.77
N VAL A 43 -12.57 -6.34 6.33
CA VAL A 43 -13.70 -5.75 5.61
C VAL A 43 -14.97 -6.16 6.35
N ASP A 44 -15.70 -5.18 6.87
CA ASP A 44 -16.86 -5.41 7.75
C ASP A 44 -16.53 -6.35 8.92
N GLY A 45 -15.33 -6.18 9.49
CA GLY A 45 -14.79 -7.00 10.58
C GLY A 45 -14.35 -8.42 10.18
N LYS A 46 -14.46 -8.80 8.90
CA LYS A 46 -14.00 -10.10 8.40
C LYS A 46 -12.59 -10.00 7.83
N LEU A 47 -11.77 -11.01 8.09
CA LEU A 47 -10.41 -11.06 7.58
C LEU A 47 -10.42 -11.20 6.06
N TYR A 48 -9.97 -10.17 5.35
CA TYR A 48 -9.88 -10.15 3.89
C TYR A 48 -8.48 -10.52 3.40
N PHE A 49 -7.44 -9.93 4.00
CA PHE A 49 -6.03 -10.19 3.67
C PHE A 49 -5.24 -10.44 4.95
N HIS A 50 -4.24 -11.31 4.88
CA HIS A 50 -3.31 -11.55 5.96
C HIS A 50 -1.95 -11.99 5.42
N ASP A 51 -0.91 -11.29 5.88
CA ASP A 51 0.49 -11.65 5.74
C ASP A 51 1.15 -11.58 7.12
N GLU A 52 1.99 -12.56 7.46
CA GLU A 52 2.72 -12.63 8.73
C GLU A 52 4.04 -11.84 8.69
N TYR A 53 4.56 -11.57 7.48
CA TYR A 53 5.90 -11.03 7.26
C TYR A 53 5.91 -9.95 6.17
N LEU A 54 4.84 -9.14 6.08
CA LEU A 54 4.77 -8.08 5.07
C LEU A 54 5.91 -7.08 5.31
N ALA A 55 6.69 -6.75 4.28
CA ALA A 55 7.64 -5.63 4.31
C ALA A 55 6.87 -4.30 4.44
N ILE A 56 6.54 -3.90 5.66
CA ILE A 56 5.69 -2.74 5.97
C ILE A 56 6.30 -1.43 5.44
N LEU A 57 7.64 -1.27 5.50
CA LEU A 57 8.27 -0.07 4.95
C LEU A 57 8.19 -0.05 3.41
N GLU A 58 8.35 -1.18 2.74
CA GLU A 58 8.10 -1.28 1.29
C GLU A 58 6.66 -0.86 0.96
N PHE A 59 5.68 -1.45 1.66
CA PHE A 59 4.28 -1.14 1.47
C PHE A 59 3.96 0.34 1.70
N TYR A 60 4.53 0.95 2.74
CA TYR A 60 4.45 2.39 2.98
C TYR A 60 4.96 3.21 1.79
N LEU A 61 6.10 2.85 1.20
CA LEU A 61 6.69 3.59 0.09
C LEU A 61 5.80 3.52 -1.16
N TYR A 62 5.19 2.36 -1.44
CA TYR A 62 4.19 2.20 -2.48
C TYR A 62 2.98 3.12 -2.25
N LEU A 63 2.41 3.12 -1.04
CA LEU A 63 1.27 3.99 -0.69
C LEU A 63 1.63 5.46 -0.79
N HIS A 64 2.78 5.86 -0.25
CA HIS A 64 3.27 7.23 -0.28
C HIS A 64 3.34 7.76 -1.70
N ARG A 65 3.96 6.98 -2.62
CA ARG A 65 4.09 7.38 -4.03
C ARG A 65 2.73 7.47 -4.73
N TRP A 66 1.83 6.53 -4.47
CA TRP A 66 0.49 6.53 -5.08
C TRP A 66 -0.33 7.75 -4.64
N LEU A 67 -0.33 8.05 -3.34
CA LEU A 67 -1.04 9.21 -2.80
C LEU A 67 -0.44 10.53 -3.32
N ALA A 68 0.88 10.65 -3.44
CA ALA A 68 1.53 11.82 -4.02
C ALA A 68 1.09 12.09 -5.48
N ILE A 69 0.82 11.04 -6.27
CA ILE A 69 0.27 11.20 -7.63
C ILE A 69 -1.15 11.74 -7.59
N ILE A 70 -2.00 11.24 -6.69
CA ILE A 70 -3.38 11.70 -6.53
C ILE A 70 -3.42 13.16 -6.09
N GLU A 71 -2.61 13.51 -5.07
CA GLU A 71 -2.48 14.86 -4.53
C GLU A 71 -2.00 15.86 -5.60
N SER A 72 -1.09 15.44 -6.49
CA SER A 72 -0.59 16.27 -7.59
C SER A 72 -1.49 16.31 -8.82
N LYS A 73 -2.37 15.32 -9.03
CA LYS A 73 -3.25 15.21 -10.21
C LYS A 73 -4.71 15.15 -9.80
N LYS A 74 -5.36 16.31 -9.76
CA LYS A 74 -6.78 16.47 -9.36
C LYS A 74 -7.82 15.70 -10.20
N TYR A 75 -7.45 15.13 -11.35
CA TYR A 75 -8.41 14.58 -12.32
C TYR A 75 -8.16 13.13 -12.74
N PHE A 76 -7.14 12.47 -12.18
CA PHE A 76 -6.84 11.08 -12.53
C PHE A 76 -6.29 10.34 -11.33
N ILE A 77 -6.97 9.27 -10.93
CA ILE A 77 -6.48 8.36 -9.91
C ILE A 77 -5.97 7.08 -10.60
N PRO A 78 -4.65 6.78 -10.57
CA PRO A 78 -4.12 5.55 -11.12
C PRO A 78 -4.56 4.33 -10.29
N GLU A 79 -4.45 3.15 -10.89
CA GLU A 79 -4.48 1.91 -10.14
C GLU A 79 -3.29 1.85 -9.16
N PHE A 80 -3.56 1.36 -7.95
CA PHE A 80 -2.52 1.03 -6.98
C PHE A 80 -2.19 -0.45 -7.13
N HIS A 81 -0.91 -0.79 -7.18
CA HIS A 81 -0.44 -2.16 -7.21
C HIS A 81 0.79 -2.27 -6.30
N HIS A 82 0.67 -3.00 -5.20
CA HIS A 82 1.80 -3.37 -4.35
C HIS A 82 2.36 -4.71 -4.81
N TYR A 83 3.60 -4.70 -5.28
CA TYR A 83 4.36 -5.92 -5.54
C TYR A 83 5.36 -6.08 -4.41
N SER A 84 5.38 -7.24 -3.76
CA SER A 84 6.40 -7.55 -2.77
C SER A 84 7.66 -8.04 -3.47
N LEU A 85 8.83 -7.51 -3.11
CA LEU A 85 10.10 -8.05 -3.61
C LEU A 85 10.43 -9.44 -3.07
N ASP A 86 9.87 -9.82 -1.91
CA ASP A 86 10.07 -11.14 -1.31
C ASP A 86 9.27 -12.24 -2.05
N TRP A 87 8.38 -11.85 -2.96
CA TRP A 87 7.49 -12.76 -3.65
C TRP A 87 7.66 -12.67 -5.18
N HIS A 88 8.12 -13.77 -5.78
CA HIS A 88 8.50 -13.86 -7.19
C HIS A 88 7.32 -14.20 -8.13
N GLU A 89 6.23 -13.44 -8.10
CA GLU A 89 5.27 -13.49 -9.21
C GLU A 89 5.02 -12.12 -9.82
N ASP A 90 4.61 -12.12 -11.08
CA ASP A 90 4.28 -10.91 -11.84
C ASP A 90 2.89 -10.36 -11.49
N GLU A 91 2.30 -10.83 -10.39
CA GLU A 91 1.00 -10.40 -9.88
C GLU A 91 1.13 -9.54 -8.62
N PRO A 92 0.37 -8.45 -8.50
CA PRO A 92 0.41 -7.60 -7.31
C PRO A 92 -0.25 -8.25 -6.11
N LEU A 93 0.44 -8.18 -4.96
CA LEU A 93 -0.03 -8.71 -3.67
C LEU A 93 -1.32 -8.04 -3.22
N ILE A 94 -1.38 -6.71 -3.31
CA ILE A 94 -2.56 -5.89 -2.98
C ILE A 94 -2.75 -4.88 -4.11
N SER A 95 -3.98 -4.72 -4.60
CA SER A 95 -4.31 -3.69 -5.58
C SER A 95 -5.59 -2.94 -5.26
N ILE A 96 -5.59 -1.65 -5.60
CA ILE A 96 -6.79 -0.80 -5.64
C ILE A 96 -7.05 -0.42 -7.09
N ILE A 97 -8.20 -0.83 -7.62
CA ILE A 97 -8.55 -0.64 -9.03
C ILE A 97 -9.73 0.32 -9.12
N PRO A 98 -9.52 1.59 -9.51
CA PRO A 98 -10.59 2.55 -9.76
C PRO A 98 -11.44 2.15 -10.97
N PHE A 99 -12.75 2.35 -10.86
CA PHE A 99 -13.70 2.17 -11.95
C PHE A 99 -14.87 3.16 -11.81
N ASP A 100 -15.85 3.08 -12.70
CA ASP A 100 -17.03 3.97 -12.65
C ASP A 100 -16.64 5.46 -12.62
N ASN A 101 -15.83 5.86 -13.61
CA ASN A 101 -15.27 7.22 -13.72
C ASN A 101 -14.50 7.70 -12.46
N ASN A 102 -13.80 6.79 -11.76
CA ASN A 102 -13.06 7.04 -10.51
C ASN A 102 -13.96 7.38 -9.30
N ASP A 103 -15.25 7.08 -9.34
CA ASP A 103 -16.15 7.22 -8.18
C ASP A 103 -16.03 6.02 -7.22
N LYS A 104 -15.62 4.86 -7.74
CA LYS A 104 -15.48 3.63 -6.97
C LYS A 104 -14.13 2.99 -7.18
N ALA A 105 -13.73 2.18 -6.22
CA ALA A 105 -12.60 1.29 -6.38
C ALA A 105 -12.87 -0.08 -5.79
N ARG A 106 -12.19 -1.05 -6.37
CA ARG A 106 -12.16 -2.44 -5.92
C ARG A 106 -10.82 -2.70 -5.24
N LEU A 107 -10.84 -3.26 -4.04
CA LEU A 107 -9.65 -3.80 -3.38
C LEU A 107 -9.54 -5.29 -3.75
N THR A 108 -8.40 -5.69 -4.31
CA THR A 108 -8.13 -7.08 -4.70
C THR A 108 -6.78 -7.55 -4.18
N SER A 109 -6.64 -8.85 -3.95
CA SER A 109 -5.40 -9.49 -3.52
C SER A 109 -5.38 -10.94 -3.96
N ILE A 110 -4.21 -11.40 -4.37
CA ILE A 110 -3.91 -12.82 -4.63
C ILE A 110 -4.00 -13.69 -3.37
N TRP A 111 -3.87 -13.10 -2.17
CA TRP A 111 -3.95 -13.81 -0.88
C TRP A 111 -5.26 -13.54 -0.13
N ARG A 112 -6.28 -13.05 -0.85
CA ARG A 112 -7.61 -12.82 -0.30
C ARG A 112 -8.17 -14.09 0.35
N LYS A 113 -8.87 -13.93 1.48
CA LYS A 113 -9.52 -15.01 2.22
C LYS A 113 -11.02 -15.15 1.89
N GLU A 114 -11.58 -14.14 1.24
CA GLU A 114 -12.97 -14.10 0.80
C GLU A 114 -13.06 -14.24 -0.73
N PRO A 115 -14.13 -14.84 -1.28
CA PRO A 115 -14.26 -15.11 -2.70
C PRO A 115 -14.65 -13.89 -3.56
N PHE A 116 -14.93 -12.75 -2.92
CA PHE A 116 -15.37 -11.53 -3.59
C PHE A 116 -14.43 -10.37 -3.27
N ASP A 117 -14.19 -9.52 -4.27
CA ASP A 117 -13.43 -8.30 -4.08
C ASP A 117 -14.38 -7.18 -3.56
N PRO A 118 -14.11 -6.61 -2.38
CA PRO A 118 -14.93 -5.54 -1.83
C PRO A 118 -14.79 -4.27 -2.67
N VAL A 119 -15.91 -3.54 -2.75
CA VAL A 119 -16.03 -2.28 -3.48
C VAL A 119 -16.27 -1.16 -2.48
N PHE A 120 -15.58 -0.05 -2.69
CA PHE A 120 -15.66 1.15 -1.87
C PHE A 120 -15.87 2.38 -2.74
N LYS A 121 -16.42 3.45 -2.14
CA LYS A 121 -16.30 4.78 -2.75
C LYS A 121 -14.83 5.19 -2.79
N MET A 122 -14.46 5.90 -3.84
CA MET A 122 -13.06 6.23 -4.09
C MET A 122 -12.50 7.22 -3.07
N ASP A 123 -13.30 8.22 -2.67
CA ASP A 123 -12.94 9.16 -1.63
C ASP A 123 -12.71 8.45 -0.28
N TYR A 124 -13.58 7.51 0.07
CA TYR A 124 -13.47 6.72 1.29
C TYR A 124 -12.16 5.92 1.32
N ILE A 125 -11.86 5.15 0.28
CA ILE A 125 -10.64 4.32 0.28
C ILE A 125 -9.36 5.15 0.24
N VAL A 126 -9.36 6.28 -0.49
CA VAL A 126 -8.21 7.21 -0.49
C VAL A 126 -8.00 7.79 0.91
N ASN A 127 -9.06 8.18 1.61
CA ASN A 127 -8.95 8.69 2.98
C ASN A 127 -8.41 7.62 3.94
N GLN A 128 -8.92 6.39 3.87
CA GLN A 128 -8.44 5.28 4.72
C GLN A 128 -6.97 4.93 4.45
N LEU A 129 -6.53 4.94 3.19
CA LEU A 129 -5.12 4.70 2.83
C LEU A 129 -4.20 5.88 3.18
N THR A 130 -4.73 7.11 3.17
CA THR A 130 -4.04 8.31 3.64
C THR A 130 -3.77 8.21 5.14
N GLU A 131 -4.79 7.87 5.93
CA GLU A 131 -4.67 7.64 7.38
C GLU A 131 -3.67 6.53 7.68
N LEU A 132 -3.74 5.40 6.95
CA LEU A 132 -2.77 4.31 7.09
C LEU A 132 -1.34 4.76 6.78
N ARG A 133 -1.12 5.47 5.68
CA ARG A 133 0.20 5.97 5.26
C ARG A 133 0.81 6.89 6.31
N ASP A 134 0.02 7.80 6.89
CA ASP A 134 0.48 8.73 7.91
C ASP A 134 0.81 8.01 9.23
N GLN A 135 -0.04 7.06 9.64
CA GLN A 135 0.14 6.28 10.85
C GLN A 135 1.35 5.32 10.74
N LEU A 136 1.52 4.66 9.59
CA LEU A 136 2.70 3.83 9.29
C LEU A 136 3.99 4.63 9.36
N LYS A 137 4.05 5.83 8.75
CA LYS A 137 5.23 6.69 8.83
C LYS A 137 5.63 6.91 10.30
N LYS A 138 4.69 7.42 11.09
CA LYS A 138 4.92 7.75 12.49
C LYS A 138 5.41 6.54 13.28
N ASP A 139 4.75 5.38 13.10
CA ASP A 139 5.05 4.19 13.86
C ASP A 139 6.38 3.54 13.45
N ILE A 140 6.71 3.53 12.15
CA ILE A 140 8.01 3.04 11.68
C ILE A 140 9.15 3.90 12.25
N GLU A 141 9.02 5.23 12.15
CA GLU A 141 10.07 6.14 12.62
C GLU A 141 10.26 6.04 14.13
N ALA A 142 9.17 5.93 14.88
CA ALA A 142 9.22 5.80 16.34
C ALA A 142 9.77 4.42 16.78
N HIS A 143 9.30 3.33 16.17
CA HIS A 143 9.64 1.96 16.59
C HIS A 143 11.08 1.58 16.25
N TYR A 144 11.56 2.00 15.07
CA TYR A 144 12.90 1.64 14.58
C TYR A 144 13.93 2.76 14.74
N ASN A 145 13.50 3.95 15.15
CA ASN A 145 14.35 5.14 15.28
C ASN A 145 15.15 5.39 13.98
N ILE A 146 14.43 5.38 12.87
CA ILE A 146 14.90 5.72 11.52
C ILE A 146 14.02 6.84 10.95
N SER A 147 14.43 7.43 9.83
CA SER A 147 13.59 8.35 9.05
C SER A 147 13.25 7.66 7.73
N VAL A 148 12.00 7.77 7.28
CA VAL A 148 11.56 7.10 6.04
C VAL A 148 11.92 7.89 4.79
N GLU A 149 12.14 9.21 4.92
CA GLU A 149 12.40 10.13 3.81
C GLU A 149 13.53 9.70 2.87
N PRO A 150 14.70 9.19 3.35
CA PRO A 150 15.79 8.78 2.48
C PRO A 150 15.43 7.66 1.50
N PHE A 151 14.35 6.92 1.75
CA PHE A 151 13.95 5.75 0.96
C PHE A 151 12.93 6.07 -0.14
N ILE A 152 12.16 7.17 -0.01
CA ILE A 152 11.08 7.56 -0.92
C ILE A 152 11.52 7.61 -2.39
N ASP A 153 12.72 8.14 -2.65
CA ASP A 153 13.25 8.28 -4.01
C ASP A 153 14.33 7.24 -4.37
N LYS A 154 14.79 6.45 -3.38
CA LYS A 154 15.90 5.50 -3.57
C LYS A 154 15.44 4.07 -3.76
N PHE A 155 14.29 3.70 -3.21
CA PHE A 155 13.80 2.34 -3.31
C PHE A 155 13.13 2.11 -4.67
N PRO A 156 13.57 1.12 -5.46
CA PRO A 156 12.98 0.85 -6.76
C PRO A 156 11.62 0.18 -6.58
N ILE A 157 10.55 0.98 -6.77
CA ILE A 157 9.17 0.49 -6.80
C ILE A 157 8.88 0.00 -8.22
N ARG A 158 8.34 -1.22 -8.39
CA ARG A 158 7.75 -1.64 -9.68
C ARG A 158 6.64 -0.64 -10.01
N ALA A 159 6.92 0.23 -10.98
CA ALA A 159 6.21 1.46 -11.26
C ALA A 159 4.68 1.32 -11.23
N LEU A 160 4.03 2.32 -10.61
CA LEU A 160 2.59 2.49 -10.70
C LEU A 160 2.21 2.58 -12.19
N ALA A 161 1.39 1.64 -12.67
CA ALA A 161 0.91 1.67 -14.04
C ALA A 161 -0.07 2.83 -14.18
N VAL A 162 0.39 3.96 -14.73
CA VAL A 162 -0.51 4.97 -15.27
C VAL A 162 -1.00 4.45 -16.62
N ILE A 163 -2.13 3.74 -16.63
CA ILE A 163 -2.83 3.43 -17.88
C ILE A 163 -3.49 4.72 -18.35
N ASP A 164 -2.79 5.49 -19.18
CA ASP A 164 -3.40 6.60 -19.93
C ASP A 164 -4.30 6.00 -21.03
N LYS A 165 -5.54 5.68 -20.66
CA LYS A 165 -6.56 5.06 -21.56
C LYS A 165 -6.82 5.89 -22.82
N LYS A 166 -6.43 7.17 -22.87
CA LYS A 166 -6.58 8.01 -24.07
C LYS A 166 -5.53 7.77 -25.16
N ARG A 167 -4.42 7.07 -24.86
CA ARG A 167 -3.31 6.91 -25.81
C ARG A 167 -2.80 5.49 -26.04
N GLY A 168 -3.38 4.46 -25.41
CA GLY A 168 -2.98 3.07 -25.62
C GLY A 168 -1.50 2.79 -25.34
N LYS A 169 -0.84 3.64 -24.54
CA LYS A 169 0.57 3.51 -24.16
C LYS A 169 0.67 3.48 -22.65
N THR A 170 1.11 2.34 -22.11
CA THR A 170 1.54 2.20 -20.73
C THR A 170 2.80 3.04 -20.54
N LYS A 171 2.76 4.01 -19.63
CA LYS A 171 3.93 4.81 -19.26
C LYS A 171 4.30 4.45 -17.83
N TRP A 172 5.46 3.84 -17.68
CA TRP A 172 6.04 3.51 -16.39
C TRP A 172 6.66 4.79 -15.79
N PHE A 173 6.33 5.10 -14.54
CA PHE A 173 6.89 6.23 -13.77
C PHE A 173 7.54 5.71 -12.49
#